data_AF-A0A8H6LU98-F1
#
_entry.id   AF-A0A8H6LU98-F1
#
_cell.length_a   1.000
_cell.length_b   1.000
_cell.length_c   1.000
_cell.angle_alpha   90.00
_cell.angle_beta   90.00
_cell.angle_gamma   90.00
#
_symmetry.space_group_name_H-M   'P 1'
#
loop_
_entity.id
_entity.type
_entity.pdbx_description
1 polymer ?
#
loop_
_entity_poly.entity_id
_entity_poly.type
_entity_poly.pdbx_seq_one_letter_code
_entity_poly.pdbx_strand_id
1 'polypeptide(L)'
;MGVIDPELTRIPARKLTANALRQLAPSINETEDTPDLILHHGKDPISEYNNPDLIPGMYPTLYPFGIGGFDDKSRPTSLSFENQANYYLNLADKSFRYHYFFIFVILNMIQRRRAHLHTSFTVKSARFQLVAPSLTSLSSETLFDVAEVIENERTTASLTPDQRRALDLLRYINTIATKIPGSYAAKISARTEIRSYFSYFGLPHLFFTFNPSAVHSPIFHVMYGDKTIDLESRYPKVPLPAERVRQLAHDPVAAADFYDFAVKALFEHLLGWDYSKRASTERGGIFGRIRAFYAATE
;
A
#
# COMPACT_ATOMS: atom_id res chain seq x y z
N MET A 1 12.33 6.08 32.59
CA MET A 1 11.42 5.12 31.94
C MET A 1 12.07 4.68 30.64
N GLY A 2 12.50 3.43 30.57
CA GLY A 2 13.27 2.89 29.45
C GLY A 2 12.42 2.78 28.19
N VAL A 3 12.93 3.30 27.09
CA VAL A 3 12.39 3.07 25.75
C VAL A 3 12.67 1.61 25.41
N ILE A 4 11.62 0.78 25.44
CA ILE A 4 11.68 -0.57 24.88
C ILE A 4 11.85 -0.40 23.37
N ASP A 5 12.79 -1.13 22.77
CA ASP A 5 13.07 -1.16 21.32
C ASP A 5 12.33 -2.34 20.69
N PRO A 6 11.02 -2.22 20.38
CA PRO A 6 10.22 -3.32 19.86
C PRO A 6 10.68 -3.78 18.46
N GLU A 7 11.41 -2.93 17.74
CA GLU A 7 11.93 -3.21 16.40
C GLU A 7 13.33 -3.85 16.43
N LEU A 8 13.90 -4.04 17.62
CA LEU A 8 15.24 -4.60 17.85
C LEU A 8 16.33 -3.87 17.03
N THR A 9 16.13 -2.58 16.72
CA THR A 9 16.99 -1.76 15.86
C THR A 9 18.41 -1.60 16.39
N ARG A 10 18.59 -1.72 17.71
CA ARG A 10 19.90 -1.65 18.37
C ARG A 10 20.63 -2.99 18.39
N ILE A 11 19.96 -4.08 17.98
CA ILE A 11 20.54 -5.42 17.95
C ILE A 11 21.09 -5.69 16.54
N PRO A 12 22.41 -5.97 16.41
CA PRO A 12 23.00 -6.28 15.10
C PRO A 12 22.30 -7.48 14.45
N ALA A 13 21.99 -7.40 13.15
CA ALA A 13 21.27 -8.44 12.41
C ALA A 13 21.84 -9.85 12.63
N ARG A 14 23.18 -10.00 12.66
CA ARG A 14 23.86 -11.27 12.97
C ARG A 14 23.44 -11.91 14.31
N LYS A 15 23.11 -11.08 15.31
CA LYS A 15 22.72 -11.51 16.65
C LYS A 15 21.26 -11.97 16.66
N LEU A 16 20.39 -11.33 15.86
CA LEU A 16 19.03 -11.78 15.61
C LEU A 16 19.01 -13.12 14.87
N THR A 17 19.82 -13.26 13.81
CA THR A 17 19.96 -14.52 13.07
C THR A 17 20.51 -15.64 13.96
N ALA A 18 21.54 -15.37 14.77
CA ALA A 18 22.09 -16.34 15.70
C ALA A 18 21.09 -16.77 16.79
N ASN A 19 20.30 -15.84 17.33
CA ASN A 19 19.26 -16.16 18.31
C ASN A 19 18.11 -16.97 17.69
N ALA A 20 17.67 -16.61 16.47
CA ALA A 20 16.67 -17.39 15.74
C ALA A 20 17.15 -18.82 15.45
N LEU A 21 18.42 -18.98 15.04
CA LEU A 21 19.03 -20.30 14.82
C LEU A 21 19.14 -21.12 16.11
N ARG A 22 19.47 -20.47 17.24
CA ARG A 22 19.50 -21.13 18.57
C ARG A 22 18.12 -21.55 19.06
N GLN A 23 17.06 -20.82 18.71
CA GLN A 23 15.68 -21.19 19.07
C GLN A 23 15.11 -22.28 18.16
N LEU A 24 15.56 -22.37 16.91
CA LEU A 24 15.16 -23.42 15.96
C LEU A 24 15.85 -24.76 16.23
N ALA A 25 17.03 -24.76 16.87
CA ALA A 25 17.75 -25.96 17.25
C ALA A 25 17.55 -26.23 18.75
N PRO A 26 16.76 -27.23 19.18
CA PRO A 26 16.63 -27.56 20.59
C PRO A 26 18.01 -27.98 21.14
N SER A 27 18.60 -27.16 22.01
CA SER A 27 19.88 -27.48 22.64
C SER A 27 19.72 -28.63 23.62
N ILE A 28 20.57 -29.65 23.49
CA ILE A 28 20.50 -30.93 24.21
C ILE A 28 20.88 -30.83 25.70
N ASN A 29 21.41 -29.71 26.20
CA ASN A 29 21.78 -29.58 27.62
C ASN A 29 21.32 -28.22 28.18
N GLU A 30 20.52 -28.29 29.26
CA GLU A 30 20.40 -27.41 30.45
C GLU A 30 20.72 -25.89 30.27
N THR A 31 19.96 -24.90 30.73
CA THR A 31 19.08 -24.73 31.89
C THR A 31 18.43 -23.33 31.74
N GLU A 32 17.17 -23.17 32.14
CA GLU A 32 16.51 -21.89 32.52
C GLU A 32 16.90 -20.58 31.80
N ASP A 33 16.86 -20.53 30.47
CA ASP A 33 16.75 -19.25 29.75
C ASP A 33 15.33 -19.17 29.17
N THR A 34 14.38 -18.74 29.99
CA THR A 34 13.04 -18.41 29.50
C THR A 34 13.18 -17.36 28.40
N PRO A 35 12.47 -17.49 27.26
CA PRO A 35 12.56 -16.50 26.19
C PRO A 35 12.33 -15.09 26.75
N ASP A 36 13.14 -14.11 26.35
CA ASP A 36 12.95 -12.69 26.70
C ASP A 36 11.53 -12.19 26.35
N LEU A 37 10.86 -12.86 25.41
CA LEU A 37 9.46 -12.65 25.05
C LEU A 37 8.78 -13.99 24.73
N ILE A 38 7.87 -14.43 25.59
CA ILE A 38 6.96 -15.55 25.31
C ILE A 38 5.69 -14.98 24.67
N LEU A 39 5.58 -15.11 23.35
CA LEU A 39 4.35 -14.80 22.63
C LEU A 39 3.42 -16.02 22.73
N HIS A 40 2.47 -15.97 23.66
CA HIS A 40 1.40 -16.95 23.72
C HIS A 40 0.52 -16.82 22.48
N HIS A 41 0.63 -17.80 21.58
CA HIS A 41 -0.25 -17.90 20.42
C HIS A 41 -1.29 -19.00 20.66
N GLY A 42 -2.47 -18.82 20.07
CA GLY A 42 -3.42 -19.93 19.95
C GLY A 42 -2.78 -21.09 19.18
N LYS A 43 -3.22 -22.31 19.47
CA LYS A 43 -2.82 -23.49 18.68
C LYS A 43 -3.40 -23.42 17.27
N ASP A 44 -4.59 -22.83 17.14
CA ASP A 44 -5.35 -22.79 15.91
C ASP A 44 -5.23 -21.41 15.22
N PRO A 45 -4.98 -21.36 13.91
CA PRO A 45 -4.94 -20.12 13.16
C PRO A 45 -6.33 -19.48 13.14
N ILE A 46 -6.38 -18.18 13.42
CA ILE A 46 -7.62 -17.39 13.38
C ILE A 46 -7.81 -16.81 11.98
N SER A 47 -9.01 -16.97 11.43
CA SER A 47 -9.37 -16.37 10.14
C SER A 47 -9.38 -14.85 10.21
N GLU A 48 -8.75 -14.21 9.23
CA GLU A 48 -8.87 -12.77 8.97
C GLU A 48 -10.25 -12.39 8.40
N TYR A 49 -10.88 -13.31 7.66
CA TYR A 49 -12.12 -13.06 6.94
C TYR A 49 -13.33 -13.36 7.82
N ASN A 50 -14.36 -12.51 7.72
CA ASN A 50 -15.63 -12.67 8.43
C ASN A 50 -15.44 -12.81 9.95
N ASN A 51 -14.44 -12.11 10.49
CA ASN A 51 -14.12 -12.15 11.91
C ASN A 51 -14.27 -10.73 12.50
N PRO A 52 -15.47 -10.41 13.01
CA PRO A 52 -15.74 -9.08 13.57
C PRO A 52 -14.92 -8.77 14.82
N ASP A 53 -14.47 -9.79 15.56
CA ASP A 53 -13.76 -9.59 16.82
C ASP A 53 -12.25 -9.40 16.64
N LEU A 54 -11.71 -9.68 15.44
CA LEU A 54 -10.27 -9.66 15.18
C LEU A 54 -9.65 -8.28 15.42
N ILE A 55 -10.13 -7.25 14.72
CA ILE A 55 -9.55 -5.90 14.80
C ILE A 55 -9.80 -5.25 16.17
N PRO A 56 -11.01 -5.34 16.76
CA PRO A 56 -11.22 -4.91 18.13
C PRO A 56 -10.29 -5.61 19.13
N GLY A 57 -10.06 -6.91 18.98
CA GLY A 57 -9.13 -7.66 19.83
C GLY A 57 -7.66 -7.27 19.64
N MET A 58 -7.25 -6.88 18.42
CA MET A 58 -5.89 -6.38 18.14
C MET A 58 -5.65 -4.97 18.66
N TYR A 59 -6.69 -4.13 18.75
CA TYR A 59 -6.58 -2.71 19.10
C TYR A 59 -7.58 -2.31 20.20
N PRO A 60 -7.46 -2.85 21.42
CA PRO A 60 -8.39 -2.54 22.51
C PRO A 60 -8.42 -1.04 22.87
N THR A 61 -7.33 -0.30 22.61
CA THR A 61 -7.26 1.16 22.79
C THR A 61 -8.08 1.95 21.77
N LEU A 62 -8.30 1.40 20.57
CA LEU A 62 -9.15 1.99 19.53
C LEU A 62 -10.60 1.50 19.64
N TYR A 63 -10.81 0.33 20.24
CA TYR A 63 -12.11 -0.30 20.41
C TYR A 63 -12.37 -0.60 21.89
N PRO A 64 -12.59 0.43 22.75
CA PRO A 64 -12.70 0.25 24.19
C PRO A 64 -13.86 -0.66 24.62
N PHE A 65 -14.90 -0.79 23.78
CA PHE A 65 -16.04 -1.66 24.02
C PHE A 65 -15.97 -2.99 23.24
N GLY A 66 -14.93 -3.23 22.45
CA GLY A 66 -14.81 -4.41 21.58
C GLY A 66 -15.80 -4.47 20.42
N ILE A 67 -16.61 -3.43 20.21
CA ILE A 67 -17.67 -3.39 19.18
C ILE A 67 -17.24 -2.62 17.93
N GLY A 68 -17.93 -2.85 16.82
CA GLY A 68 -17.70 -2.11 15.58
C GLY A 68 -16.53 -2.64 14.76
N GLY A 69 -16.10 -3.88 14.94
CA GLY A 69 -15.06 -4.46 14.09
C GLY A 69 -15.43 -4.59 12.61
N PHE A 70 -14.51 -5.07 11.79
CA PHE A 70 -14.73 -5.23 10.35
C PHE A 70 -15.56 -6.48 10.03
N ASP A 71 -16.13 -6.57 8.83
CA ASP A 71 -16.88 -7.75 8.36
C ASP A 71 -18.06 -8.20 9.27
N ASP A 72 -18.61 -7.29 10.08
CA ASP A 72 -19.76 -7.56 10.95
C ASP A 72 -21.05 -7.70 10.13
N LYS A 73 -21.58 -8.93 10.09
CA LYS A 73 -22.80 -9.29 9.36
C LYS A 73 -24.10 -8.86 10.06
N SER A 74 -24.03 -8.47 11.33
CA SER A 74 -25.21 -7.99 12.08
C SER A 74 -25.61 -6.57 11.67
N ARG A 75 -24.75 -5.87 10.92
CA ARG A 75 -25.00 -4.49 10.47
C ARG A 75 -26.18 -4.42 9.50
N PRO A 76 -27.06 -3.42 9.63
CA PRO A 76 -28.14 -3.18 8.67
C PRO A 76 -27.64 -2.91 7.25
N THR A 77 -26.51 -2.20 7.13
CA THR A 77 -25.90 -1.85 5.86
C THR A 77 -24.54 -2.53 5.74
N SER A 78 -24.34 -3.28 4.66
CA SER A 78 -23.04 -3.88 4.36
C SER A 78 -22.01 -2.78 4.06
N LEU A 79 -20.86 -2.86 4.71
CA LEU A 79 -19.72 -1.98 4.48
C LEU A 79 -18.55 -2.80 3.94
N SER A 80 -17.92 -2.30 2.87
CA SER A 80 -16.66 -2.88 2.41
C SER A 80 -15.55 -2.58 3.42
N PHE A 81 -14.54 -3.45 3.43
CA PHE A 81 -13.38 -3.30 4.31
C PHE A 81 -12.69 -1.95 4.09
N GLU A 82 -12.47 -1.55 2.83
CA GLU A 82 -11.87 -0.27 2.48
C GLU A 82 -12.73 0.94 2.89
N ASN A 83 -14.06 0.88 2.72
CA ASN A 83 -14.93 2.00 3.10
C ASN A 83 -14.95 2.20 4.61
N GLN A 84 -14.99 1.12 5.39
CA GLN A 84 -14.93 1.21 6.85
C GLN A 84 -13.56 1.71 7.32
N ALA A 85 -12.46 1.26 6.70
CA ALA A 85 -11.13 1.78 6.99
C ALA A 85 -11.04 3.29 6.72
N ASN A 86 -11.54 3.74 5.57
CA ASN A 86 -11.60 5.15 5.23
C ASN A 86 -12.46 5.95 6.23
N TYR A 87 -13.60 5.39 6.66
CA TYR A 87 -14.43 6.00 7.70
C TYR A 87 -13.67 6.17 9.02
N TYR A 88 -12.94 5.16 9.49
CA TYR A 88 -12.16 5.27 10.73
C TYR A 88 -11.04 6.27 10.67
N LEU A 89 -10.35 6.34 9.53
CA LEU A 89 -9.36 7.39 9.34
C LEU A 89 -10.01 8.77 9.38
N ASN A 90 -11.28 8.94 8.99
CA ASN A 90 -11.99 10.22 8.97
C ASN A 90 -12.84 10.55 10.21
N LEU A 91 -12.67 9.81 11.31
CA LEU A 91 -13.33 10.14 12.57
C LEU A 91 -12.82 11.47 13.16
N ALA A 92 -13.71 12.18 13.86
CA ALA A 92 -13.40 13.45 14.50
C ALA A 92 -12.31 13.34 15.59
N ASP A 93 -12.27 12.22 16.32
CA ASP A 93 -11.28 12.00 17.39
C ASP A 93 -9.86 11.71 16.89
N LYS A 94 -9.70 11.40 15.60
CA LYS A 94 -8.43 11.09 14.91
C LYS A 94 -7.59 9.94 15.52
N SER A 95 -8.14 9.18 16.48
CA SER A 95 -7.40 8.15 17.22
C SER A 95 -6.85 7.06 16.29
N PHE A 96 -7.64 6.66 15.30
CA PHE A 96 -7.26 5.64 14.32
C PHE A 96 -6.12 6.08 13.40
N ARG A 97 -6.13 7.34 12.94
CA ARG A 97 -5.08 7.86 12.05
C ARG A 97 -3.79 8.17 12.79
N TYR A 98 -3.85 8.44 14.10
CA TYR A 98 -2.67 8.66 14.95
C TYR A 98 -2.10 7.36 15.53
N HIS A 99 -2.83 6.25 15.41
CA HIS A 99 -2.36 4.97 15.91
C HIS A 99 -1.20 4.44 15.05
N TYR A 100 -0.04 4.24 15.69
CA TYR A 100 1.23 3.93 15.06
C TYR A 100 1.17 2.77 14.04
N PHE A 101 0.46 1.68 14.37
CA PHE A 101 0.40 0.48 13.52
C PHE A 101 -0.89 0.32 12.71
N PHE A 102 -1.95 1.09 12.98
CA PHE A 102 -3.29 0.77 12.48
C PHE A 102 -3.34 0.87 10.95
N ILE A 103 -2.86 1.99 10.40
CA ILE A 103 -2.83 2.24 8.96
C ILE A 103 -2.05 1.15 8.23
N PHE A 104 -0.87 0.77 8.75
CA PHE A 104 -0.03 -0.24 8.12
C PHE A 104 -0.68 -1.62 8.10
N VAL A 105 -1.27 -2.06 9.23
CA VAL A 105 -1.92 -3.37 9.30
C VAL A 105 -3.14 -3.42 8.38
N ILE A 106 -3.97 -2.39 8.39
CA ILE A 106 -5.15 -2.30 7.52
C ILE A 106 -4.75 -2.29 6.05
N LEU A 107 -3.71 -1.53 5.66
CA LEU A 107 -3.19 -1.53 4.29
C LEU A 107 -2.69 -2.93 3.87
N ASN A 108 -1.96 -3.61 4.75
CA ASN A 108 -1.48 -4.96 4.50
C ASN A 108 -2.65 -5.95 4.32
N MET A 109 -3.70 -5.85 5.14
CA MET A 109 -4.91 -6.65 4.98
C MET A 109 -5.59 -6.38 3.64
N ILE A 110 -5.73 -5.11 3.23
CA ILE A 110 -6.30 -4.75 1.91
C ILE A 110 -5.47 -5.38 0.78
N GLN A 111 -4.14 -5.27 0.82
CA GLN A 111 -3.27 -5.86 -0.20
C GLN A 111 -3.37 -7.39 -0.24
N ARG A 112 -3.36 -8.06 0.92
CA ARG A 112 -3.55 -9.52 1.00
C ARG A 112 -4.91 -9.94 0.47
N ARG A 113 -5.99 -9.24 0.85
CA ARG A 113 -7.35 -9.51 0.37
C ARG A 113 -7.46 -9.38 -1.15
N ARG A 114 -6.85 -8.35 -1.74
CA ARG A 114 -6.76 -8.21 -3.20
C ARG A 114 -5.97 -9.35 -3.85
N ALA A 115 -4.83 -9.73 -3.27
CA ALA A 115 -4.05 -10.86 -3.76
C ALA A 115 -4.88 -12.16 -3.73
N HIS A 116 -5.55 -12.47 -2.62
CA HIS A 116 -6.40 -13.66 -2.49
C HIS A 116 -7.56 -13.65 -3.49
N LEU A 117 -8.23 -12.51 -3.68
CA LEU A 117 -9.33 -12.37 -4.63
C LEU A 117 -8.87 -12.67 -6.06
N HIS A 118 -7.79 -12.02 -6.50
CA HIS A 118 -7.29 -12.20 -7.85
C HIS A 118 -6.70 -13.59 -8.07
N THR A 119 -6.01 -14.16 -7.08
CA THR A 119 -5.61 -15.57 -7.10
C THR A 119 -6.81 -16.49 -7.23
N SER A 120 -7.90 -16.25 -6.49
CA SER A 120 -9.13 -17.05 -6.60
C SER A 120 -9.70 -17.02 -8.01
N PHE A 121 -9.76 -15.85 -8.65
CA PHE A 121 -10.21 -15.73 -10.04
C PHE A 121 -9.27 -16.43 -11.02
N THR A 122 -7.96 -16.31 -10.83
CA THR A 122 -6.98 -16.99 -11.68
C THR A 122 -7.08 -18.50 -11.57
N VAL A 123 -7.19 -19.04 -10.35
CA VAL A 123 -7.30 -20.48 -10.07
C VAL A 123 -8.62 -21.06 -10.58
N LYS A 124 -9.72 -20.30 -10.49
CA LYS A 124 -11.03 -20.72 -11.02
C LYS A 124 -11.12 -20.64 -12.55
N SER A 125 -10.14 -20.03 -13.22
CA SER A 125 -10.14 -19.98 -14.68
C SER A 125 -9.94 -21.38 -15.27
N ALA A 126 -10.63 -21.69 -16.38
CA ALA A 126 -10.42 -22.96 -17.09
C ALA A 126 -8.95 -23.18 -17.50
N ARG A 127 -8.22 -22.09 -17.69
CA ARG A 127 -6.80 -22.10 -18.03
C ARG A 127 -5.92 -22.58 -16.88
N PHE A 128 -6.34 -22.48 -15.62
CA PHE A 128 -5.55 -22.94 -14.48
C PHE A 128 -5.31 -24.45 -14.50
N GLN A 129 -6.27 -25.25 -14.98
CA GLN A 129 -6.08 -26.70 -15.10
C GLN A 129 -4.90 -27.07 -16.01
N LEU A 130 -4.58 -26.22 -17.00
CA LEU A 130 -3.43 -26.39 -17.88
C LEU A 130 -2.11 -25.97 -17.23
N VAL A 131 -2.17 -25.05 -16.26
CA VAL A 131 -1.01 -24.39 -15.65
C VAL A 131 -0.61 -25.07 -14.33
N ALA A 132 -1.56 -25.63 -13.59
CA ALA A 132 -1.34 -26.25 -12.28
C ALA A 132 -0.33 -27.40 -12.30
N PRO A 133 -0.35 -28.35 -13.27
CA PRO A 133 0.66 -29.41 -13.33
C PRO A 133 2.08 -28.86 -13.52
N SER A 134 2.20 -27.80 -14.33
CA SER A 134 3.49 -27.13 -14.56
C SER A 134 4.00 -26.39 -13.33
N LEU A 135 3.10 -25.80 -12.53
CA LEU A 135 3.47 -25.19 -11.23
C LEU A 135 4.01 -26.24 -10.26
N THR A 136 3.37 -27.41 -10.17
CA THR A 136 3.80 -28.50 -9.28
C THR A 136 5.07 -29.20 -9.75
N SER A 137 5.37 -29.17 -11.05
CA SER A 137 6.57 -29.81 -11.60
C SER A 137 7.83 -28.94 -11.49
N LEU A 138 7.71 -27.66 -11.11
CA LEU A 138 8.86 -26.78 -10.96
C LEU A 138 9.67 -27.15 -9.71
N SER A 139 10.98 -27.31 -9.89
CA SER A 139 11.91 -27.48 -8.80
C SER A 139 12.53 -26.15 -8.39
N SER A 140 12.96 -26.05 -7.12
CA SER A 140 13.65 -24.86 -6.61
C SER A 140 14.97 -24.61 -7.35
N GLU A 141 15.67 -25.68 -7.72
CA GLU A 141 16.92 -25.63 -8.50
C GLU A 141 16.68 -25.01 -9.88
N THR A 142 15.61 -25.42 -10.57
CA THR A 142 15.25 -24.88 -11.88
C THR A 142 15.00 -23.37 -11.82
N LEU A 143 14.35 -22.89 -10.75
CA LEU A 143 14.11 -21.45 -10.55
C LEU A 143 15.41 -20.69 -10.27
N PHE A 144 16.32 -21.28 -9.51
CA PHE A 144 17.63 -20.70 -9.23
C PHE A 144 18.46 -20.58 -10.51
N ASP A 145 18.55 -21.65 -11.30
CA ASP A 145 19.28 -21.65 -12.57
C ASP A 145 18.73 -20.60 -13.55
N VAL A 146 17.40 -20.46 -13.64
CA VAL A 146 16.76 -19.42 -14.48
C VAL A 146 17.16 -18.03 -14.02
N ALA A 147 17.17 -17.78 -12.71
CA ALA A 147 17.55 -16.49 -12.16
C ALA A 147 19.01 -16.15 -12.50
N GLU A 148 19.92 -17.11 -12.35
CA GLU A 148 21.35 -16.95 -12.65
C GLU A 148 21.60 -16.68 -14.15
N VAL A 149 20.94 -17.43 -15.04
CA VAL A 149 21.06 -17.21 -16.50
C VAL A 149 20.54 -15.83 -16.89
N ILE A 150 19.40 -15.39 -16.34
CA ILE A 150 18.83 -14.06 -16.65
C ILE A 150 19.75 -12.94 -16.16
N GLU A 151 20.33 -13.09 -14.97
CA GLU A 151 21.23 -12.10 -14.37
C GLU A 151 22.53 -11.95 -15.18
N ASN A 152 23.11 -13.07 -15.61
CA ASN A 152 24.42 -13.10 -16.28
C ASN A 152 24.33 -12.85 -17.79
N GLU A 153 23.41 -13.50 -18.50
CA GLU A 153 23.40 -13.51 -19.98
C GLU A 153 22.49 -12.44 -20.59
N ARG A 154 21.59 -11.84 -19.79
CA ARG A 154 20.58 -10.84 -20.21
C ARG A 154 19.73 -11.25 -21.43
N THR A 155 19.70 -12.53 -21.77
CA THR A 155 18.93 -13.10 -22.88
C THR A 155 18.20 -14.37 -22.44
N THR A 156 17.04 -14.62 -23.04
CA THR A 156 16.23 -15.83 -22.80
C THR A 156 16.44 -16.91 -23.88
N ALA A 157 17.39 -16.68 -24.78
CA ALA A 157 17.63 -17.54 -25.94
C ALA A 157 18.29 -18.88 -25.55
N SER A 158 19.12 -18.88 -24.51
CA SER A 158 19.85 -20.04 -23.96
C SER A 158 19.03 -20.93 -23.03
N LEU A 159 17.82 -20.49 -22.63
CA LEU A 159 17.00 -21.22 -21.67
C LEU A 159 16.55 -22.58 -22.22
N THR A 160 16.71 -23.61 -21.39
CA THR A 160 16.16 -24.93 -21.66
C THR A 160 14.62 -24.91 -21.66
N PRO A 161 13.95 -25.95 -22.20
CA PRO A 161 12.49 -26.02 -22.18
C PRO A 161 11.87 -25.89 -20.78
N ASP A 162 12.50 -26.48 -19.76
CA ASP A 162 12.06 -26.38 -18.37
C ASP A 162 12.21 -24.98 -17.79
N GLN A 163 13.34 -24.35 -18.05
CA GLN A 163 13.61 -22.98 -17.64
C GLN A 163 12.66 -21.99 -18.34
N ARG A 164 12.36 -22.21 -19.62
CA ARG A 164 11.36 -21.43 -20.36
C ARG A 164 9.95 -21.61 -19.80
N ARG A 165 9.58 -22.83 -19.41
CA ARG A 165 8.32 -23.10 -18.70
C ARG A 165 8.23 -22.32 -17.39
N ALA A 166 9.30 -22.29 -16.60
CA ALA A 166 9.36 -21.50 -15.37
C ALA A 166 9.13 -20.00 -15.63
N LEU A 167 9.75 -19.46 -16.68
CA LEU A 167 9.57 -18.07 -17.09
C LEU A 167 8.15 -17.77 -17.58
N ASP A 168 7.54 -18.68 -18.34
CA ASP A 168 6.14 -18.56 -18.77
C ASP A 168 5.18 -18.61 -17.57
N LEU A 169 5.48 -19.41 -16.55
CA LEU A 169 4.73 -19.46 -15.30
C LEU A 169 4.77 -18.13 -14.54
N LEU A 170 5.92 -17.46 -14.54
CA LEU A 170 6.06 -16.13 -13.95
C LEU A 170 5.10 -15.09 -14.57
N ARG A 171 4.74 -15.24 -15.86
CA ARG A 171 3.75 -14.35 -16.51
C ARG A 171 2.35 -14.48 -15.90
N TYR A 172 1.96 -15.69 -15.48
CA TYR A 172 0.68 -15.91 -14.81
C TYR A 172 0.67 -15.31 -13.41
N ILE A 173 1.77 -15.44 -12.66
CA ILE A 173 1.96 -14.79 -11.35
C ILE A 173 1.91 -13.27 -11.50
N ASN A 174 2.61 -12.72 -12.49
CA ASN A 174 2.61 -11.30 -12.78
C ASN A 174 1.21 -10.77 -13.09
N THR A 175 0.33 -11.57 -13.70
CA THR A 175 -1.06 -11.18 -13.97
C THR A 175 -1.81 -10.88 -12.67
N ILE A 176 -1.64 -11.69 -11.63
CA ILE A 176 -2.20 -11.43 -10.30
C ILE A 176 -1.53 -10.19 -9.70
N ALA A 177 -0.20 -10.12 -9.77
CA ALA A 177 0.56 -9.01 -9.21
C ALA A 177 0.16 -7.64 -9.79
N THR A 178 -0.24 -7.55 -11.08
CA THR A 178 -0.72 -6.29 -11.68
C THR A 178 -1.89 -5.65 -10.95
N LYS A 179 -2.66 -6.43 -10.18
CA LYS A 179 -3.84 -5.96 -9.45
C LYS A 179 -3.54 -5.57 -8.00
N ILE A 180 -2.31 -5.80 -7.55
CA ILE A 180 -1.83 -5.41 -6.21
C ILE A 180 -1.25 -4.00 -6.33
N PRO A 181 -1.81 -3.00 -5.62
CA PRO A 181 -1.28 -1.63 -5.63
C PRO A 181 0.18 -1.59 -5.21
N GLY A 182 0.98 -0.77 -5.90
CA GLY A 182 2.41 -0.60 -5.61
C GLY A 182 3.31 -1.72 -6.11
N SER A 183 2.77 -2.83 -6.62
CA SER A 183 3.59 -3.93 -7.15
C SER A 183 4.37 -3.50 -8.40
N TYR A 184 5.49 -4.18 -8.66
CA TYR A 184 6.28 -3.95 -9.88
C TYR A 184 5.44 -4.16 -11.16
N ALA A 185 4.60 -5.19 -11.17
CA ALA A 185 3.71 -5.47 -12.30
C ALA A 185 2.65 -4.37 -12.51
N ALA A 186 2.13 -3.77 -11.43
CA ALA A 186 1.21 -2.64 -11.51
C ALA A 186 1.91 -1.41 -12.13
N LYS A 187 3.17 -1.15 -11.77
CA LYS A 187 3.98 -0.07 -12.38
C LYS A 187 4.21 -0.30 -13.87
N ILE A 188 4.48 -1.53 -14.29
CA ILE A 188 4.56 -1.88 -15.74
C ILE A 188 3.22 -1.63 -16.42
N SER A 189 2.11 -2.05 -15.81
CA SER A 189 0.77 -1.84 -16.37
C SER A 189 0.48 -0.34 -16.60
N ALA A 190 0.79 0.52 -15.63
CA ALA A 190 0.63 1.96 -15.75
C ALA A 190 1.48 2.55 -16.90
N ARG A 191 2.71 2.07 -17.11
CA ARG A 191 3.54 2.47 -18.26
C ARG A 191 2.92 2.07 -19.59
N THR A 192 2.34 0.86 -19.67
CA THR A 192 1.63 0.41 -20.87
C THR A 192 0.40 1.27 -21.15
N GLU A 193 -0.31 1.71 -20.11
CA GLU A 193 -1.44 2.63 -20.24
C GLU A 193 -1.01 4.02 -20.73
N ILE A 194 0.09 4.57 -20.22
CA ILE A 194 0.67 5.82 -20.75
C ILE A 194 1.00 5.68 -22.25
N ARG A 195 1.57 4.54 -22.66
CA ARG A 195 1.87 4.29 -24.08
C ARG A 195 0.60 4.20 -24.93
N SER A 196 -0.47 3.58 -24.43
CA SER A 196 -1.75 3.52 -25.16
C SER A 196 -2.37 4.91 -25.32
N TYR A 197 -2.22 5.79 -24.31
CA TYR A 197 -2.60 7.20 -24.43
C TYR A 197 -1.84 7.89 -25.56
N PHE A 198 -0.53 7.64 -25.71
CA PHE A 198 0.25 8.25 -26.79
C PHE A 198 -0.19 7.76 -28.16
N SER A 199 -0.52 6.47 -28.28
CA SER A 199 -1.02 5.91 -29.54
C SER A 199 -2.39 6.49 -29.95
N TYR A 200 -3.27 6.78 -28.99
CA TYR A 200 -4.64 7.25 -29.27
C TYR A 200 -4.75 8.78 -29.36
N PHE A 201 -4.12 9.51 -28.44
CA PHE A 201 -4.21 10.97 -28.35
C PHE A 201 -3.04 11.70 -29.02
N GLY A 202 -1.96 11.00 -29.37
CA GLY A 202 -0.71 11.59 -29.82
C GLY A 202 0.25 11.88 -28.67
N LEU A 203 1.40 12.50 -28.98
CA LEU A 203 2.40 12.85 -27.97
C LEU A 203 1.84 13.86 -26.96
N PRO A 204 2.20 13.74 -25.67
CA PRO A 204 1.78 14.69 -24.66
C PRO A 204 2.48 16.02 -24.88
N HIS A 205 1.71 17.11 -24.92
CA HIS A 205 2.25 18.47 -25.00
C HIS A 205 2.88 18.92 -23.67
N LEU A 206 2.44 18.33 -22.56
CA LEU A 206 2.91 18.64 -21.22
C LEU A 206 3.19 17.32 -20.47
N PHE A 207 4.41 17.22 -19.94
CA PHE A 207 4.82 16.14 -19.04
C PHE A 207 5.53 16.79 -17.85
N PHE A 208 4.93 16.71 -16.66
CA PHE A 208 5.46 17.36 -15.47
C PHE A 208 5.10 16.57 -14.22
N THR A 209 5.92 16.73 -13.19
CA THR A 209 5.65 16.21 -11.86
C THR A 209 5.11 17.34 -11.00
N PHE A 210 3.86 17.22 -10.55
CA PHE A 210 3.30 18.12 -9.56
C PHE A 210 3.61 17.60 -8.16
N ASN A 211 4.41 18.35 -7.40
CA ASN A 211 4.82 17.99 -6.04
C ASN A 211 4.46 19.12 -5.06
N PRO A 212 3.21 19.18 -4.58
CA PRO A 212 2.79 20.22 -3.64
C PRO A 212 3.49 20.02 -2.30
N SER A 213 4.18 21.06 -1.80
CA SER A 213 4.88 20.98 -0.52
C SER A 213 3.92 21.14 0.65
N ALA A 214 3.53 20.03 1.28
CA ALA A 214 2.72 20.05 2.50
C ALA A 214 3.38 20.86 3.62
N VAL A 215 4.68 20.65 3.85
CA VAL A 215 5.47 21.32 4.91
C VAL A 215 5.44 22.85 4.81
N HIS A 216 5.30 23.40 3.61
CA HIS A 216 5.30 24.85 3.39
C HIS A 216 3.91 25.41 3.08
N SER A 217 2.88 24.57 3.06
CA SER A 217 1.53 24.95 2.69
C SER A 217 0.70 25.33 3.91
N PRO A 218 0.16 26.57 4.01
CA PRO A 218 -0.77 26.92 5.08
C PRO A 218 -2.07 26.11 5.01
N ILE A 219 -2.49 25.68 3.81
CA ILE A 219 -3.67 24.83 3.62
C ILE A 219 -3.48 23.48 4.31
N PHE A 220 -2.30 22.87 4.17
CA PHE A 220 -1.98 21.62 4.86
C PHE A 220 -2.09 21.79 6.38
N HIS A 221 -1.54 22.88 6.94
CA HIS A 221 -1.60 23.13 8.38
C HIS A 221 -3.05 23.31 8.89
N VAL A 222 -3.92 23.93 8.09
CA VAL A 222 -5.37 23.99 8.41
C VAL A 222 -6.00 22.60 8.35
N MET A 223 -5.70 21.79 7.34
CA MET A 223 -6.23 20.42 7.20
C MET A 223 -5.73 19.49 8.33
N TYR A 224 -4.49 19.69 8.79
CA TYR A 224 -3.95 19.05 9.98
C TYR A 224 -4.75 19.40 11.25
N GLY A 225 -5.34 20.60 11.28
CA GLY A 225 -6.18 21.11 12.38
C GLY A 225 -5.57 22.26 13.15
N ASP A 226 -4.55 22.93 12.61
CA ASP A 226 -3.97 24.13 13.22
C ASP A 226 -4.91 25.32 13.04
N LYS A 227 -5.59 25.69 14.14
CA LYS A 227 -6.55 26.80 14.18
C LYS A 227 -5.89 28.18 14.20
N THR A 228 -4.57 28.26 14.32
CA THR A 228 -3.84 29.54 14.35
C THR A 228 -3.55 30.09 12.97
N ILE A 229 -3.74 29.27 11.93
CA ILE A 229 -3.47 29.64 10.54
C ILE A 229 -4.65 30.40 9.96
N ASP A 230 -4.41 31.67 9.65
CA ASP A 230 -5.34 32.53 8.95
C ASP A 230 -5.10 32.47 7.43
N LEU A 231 -6.02 31.85 6.69
CA LEU A 231 -5.97 31.76 5.23
C LEU A 231 -6.50 33.02 4.52
N GLU A 232 -7.16 33.95 5.22
CA GLU A 232 -7.61 35.22 4.65
C GLU A 232 -6.44 36.23 4.55
N SER A 233 -5.41 36.06 5.40
CA SER A 233 -4.17 36.81 5.29
C SER A 233 -3.48 36.58 3.94
N ARG A 234 -2.99 37.66 3.33
CA ARG A 234 -2.18 37.61 2.10
C ARG A 234 -0.92 36.75 2.26
N TYR A 235 -0.35 36.72 3.46
CA TYR A 235 0.82 35.91 3.80
C TYR A 235 0.55 35.17 5.11
N PRO A 236 -0.14 34.01 5.06
CA PRO A 236 -0.45 33.22 6.24
C PRO A 236 0.83 32.87 7.01
N LYS A 237 0.82 33.11 8.32
CA LYS A 237 1.94 32.74 9.18
C LYS A 237 1.84 31.27 9.50
N VAL A 238 2.78 30.49 8.97
CA VAL A 238 2.92 29.06 9.22
C VAL A 238 3.86 28.79 10.41
N PRO A 239 3.79 27.62 11.08
CA PRO A 239 4.58 27.30 12.27
C PRO A 239 6.10 27.38 12.05
N LEU A 240 6.90 27.16 13.09
CA LEU A 240 8.35 27.05 12.92
C LEU A 240 8.72 25.78 12.13
N PRO A 241 9.82 25.75 11.35
CA PRO A 241 10.15 24.63 10.47
C PRO A 241 10.14 23.26 11.14
N ALA A 242 10.68 23.15 12.37
CA ALA A 242 10.68 21.91 13.14
C ALA A 242 9.24 21.41 13.44
N GLU A 243 8.32 22.32 13.71
CA GLU A 243 6.94 21.98 14.01
C GLU A 243 6.18 21.55 12.76
N ARG A 244 6.46 22.18 11.61
CA ARG A 244 5.83 21.78 10.34
C ARG A 244 6.14 20.34 9.97
N VAL A 245 7.40 19.92 10.15
CA VAL A 245 7.83 18.53 9.90
C VAL A 245 7.18 17.57 10.89
N ARG A 246 7.04 17.95 12.17
CA ARG A 246 6.34 17.13 13.16
C ARG A 246 4.87 16.95 12.81
N GLN A 247 4.17 18.02 12.44
CA GLN A 247 2.76 17.94 12.03
C GLN A 247 2.58 17.03 10.81
N LEU A 248 3.46 17.15 9.81
CA LEU A 248 3.46 16.26 8.64
C LEU A 248 3.66 14.79 9.03
N ALA A 249 4.63 14.51 9.90
CA ALA A 249 4.90 13.14 10.33
C ALA A 249 3.77 12.57 11.24
N HIS A 250 3.09 13.43 12.00
CA HIS A 250 2.08 13.04 12.96
C HIS A 250 0.72 12.68 12.30
N ASP A 251 0.32 13.38 11.24
CA ASP A 251 -0.93 13.08 10.50
C ASP A 251 -0.65 12.82 9.01
N PRO A 252 -0.19 11.61 8.64
CA PRO A 252 0.03 11.24 7.25
C PRO A 252 -1.28 11.20 6.44
N VAL A 253 -2.43 11.05 7.10
CA VAL A 253 -3.75 11.06 6.45
C VAL A 253 -4.07 12.49 5.98
N ALA A 254 -3.91 13.49 6.84
CA ALA A 254 -4.07 14.89 6.44
C ALA A 254 -3.09 15.29 5.32
N ALA A 255 -1.90 14.71 5.29
CA ALA A 255 -0.94 14.93 4.21
C ALA A 255 -1.44 14.36 2.87
N ALA A 256 -2.00 13.15 2.88
CA ALA A 256 -2.61 12.52 1.72
C ALA A 256 -3.85 13.31 1.24
N ASP A 257 -4.71 13.75 2.17
CA ASP A 257 -5.88 14.57 1.86
C ASP A 257 -5.47 15.91 1.23
N PHE A 258 -4.42 16.55 1.76
CA PHE A 258 -3.86 17.77 1.18
C PHE A 258 -3.32 17.56 -0.24
N TYR A 259 -2.61 16.46 -0.47
CA TYR A 259 -2.09 16.13 -1.80
C TYR A 259 -3.23 15.93 -2.80
N ASP A 260 -4.25 15.13 -2.45
CA ASP A 260 -5.43 14.90 -3.30
C ASP A 260 -6.19 16.21 -3.58
N PHE A 261 -6.38 17.04 -2.55
CA PHE A 261 -6.97 18.36 -2.69
C PHE A 261 -6.15 19.25 -3.65
N ALA A 262 -4.84 19.33 -3.48
CA ALA A 262 -3.96 20.18 -4.29
C ALA A 262 -3.95 19.75 -5.76
N VAL A 263 -3.90 18.44 -6.03
CA VAL A 263 -3.98 17.89 -7.39
C VAL A 263 -5.33 18.22 -8.02
N LYS A 264 -6.44 17.98 -7.32
CA LYS A 264 -7.78 18.29 -7.84
C LYS A 264 -7.95 19.78 -8.10
N ALA A 265 -7.53 20.64 -7.17
CA ALA A 265 -7.60 22.09 -7.32
C ALA A 265 -6.77 22.59 -8.51
N LEU A 266 -5.58 22.03 -8.73
CA LEU A 266 -4.75 22.33 -9.90
C LEU A 266 -5.51 22.02 -11.20
N PHE A 267 -6.04 20.81 -11.32
CA PHE A 267 -6.71 20.37 -12.54
C PHE A 267 -8.04 21.11 -12.76
N GLU A 268 -8.83 21.30 -11.72
CA GLU A 268 -10.13 21.96 -11.80
C GLU A 268 -9.99 23.45 -12.12
N HIS A 269 -9.18 24.18 -11.34
CA HIS A 269 -9.17 25.64 -11.40
C HIS A 269 -8.10 26.21 -12.32
N LEU A 270 -6.90 25.60 -12.38
CA LEU A 270 -5.83 26.10 -13.24
C LEU A 270 -5.92 25.52 -14.65
N LEU A 271 -6.20 24.22 -14.75
CA LEU A 271 -6.24 23.50 -16.03
C LEU A 271 -7.66 23.39 -16.62
N GLY A 272 -8.69 23.80 -15.87
CA GLY A 272 -10.06 23.83 -16.35
C GLY A 272 -10.60 22.43 -16.69
N TRP A 273 -10.36 21.45 -15.83
CA TRP A 273 -10.85 20.07 -15.96
C TRP A 273 -12.09 19.83 -15.10
N ASP A 274 -13.16 19.30 -15.71
CA ASP A 274 -14.37 18.89 -15.00
C ASP A 274 -14.29 17.39 -14.71
N TYR A 275 -14.10 17.03 -13.43
CA TYR A 275 -14.02 15.64 -12.99
C TYR A 275 -15.34 14.87 -13.15
N SER A 276 -16.49 15.54 -13.11
CA SER A 276 -17.81 14.92 -13.27
C SER A 276 -18.05 14.53 -14.73
N LYS A 277 -17.71 15.42 -15.66
CA LYS A 277 -17.85 15.20 -17.11
C LYS A 277 -16.66 14.46 -17.71
N ARG A 278 -15.56 14.34 -16.97
CA ARG A 278 -14.26 13.80 -17.43
C ARG A 278 -13.82 14.48 -18.74
N ALA A 279 -13.94 15.80 -18.79
CA ALA A 279 -13.61 16.61 -19.95
C ALA A 279 -13.16 18.00 -19.51
N SER A 280 -12.49 18.73 -20.39
CA SER A 280 -12.20 20.14 -20.13
C SER A 280 -13.46 20.99 -20.16
N THR A 281 -13.50 22.01 -19.31
CA THR A 281 -14.53 23.05 -19.31
C THR A 281 -14.54 23.80 -20.65
N GLU A 282 -15.67 24.45 -20.96
CA GLU A 282 -15.80 25.20 -22.22
C GLU A 282 -14.77 26.32 -22.35
N ARG A 283 -14.39 26.97 -21.24
CA ARG A 283 -13.36 28.02 -21.23
C ARG A 283 -11.94 27.45 -21.36
N GLY A 284 -11.73 26.19 -20.98
CA GLY A 284 -10.39 25.62 -20.82
C GLY A 284 -9.64 26.21 -19.63
N GLY A 285 -8.39 25.77 -19.44
CA GLY A 285 -7.48 26.33 -18.45
C GLY A 285 -6.39 27.20 -19.07
N ILE A 286 -5.30 27.42 -18.32
CA ILE A 286 -4.15 28.22 -18.76
C ILE A 286 -3.48 27.72 -20.05
N PHE A 287 -3.65 26.44 -20.38
CA PHE A 287 -3.13 25.81 -21.60
C PHE A 287 -4.23 25.53 -22.64
N GLY A 288 -5.41 26.14 -22.48
CA GLY A 288 -6.58 25.86 -23.30
C GLY A 288 -7.33 24.61 -22.85
N ARG A 289 -8.03 23.97 -23.78
CA ARG A 289 -8.85 22.78 -23.49
C ARG A 289 -8.00 21.52 -23.49
N ILE A 290 -8.05 20.77 -22.38
CA ILE A 290 -7.40 19.45 -22.28
C ILE A 290 -8.25 18.41 -23.01
N ARG A 291 -7.66 17.74 -24.00
CA ARG A 291 -8.29 16.60 -24.69
C ARG A 291 -8.29 15.34 -23.83
N ALA A 292 -7.18 15.07 -23.15
CA ALA A 292 -7.00 13.96 -22.23
C ALA A 292 -5.83 14.25 -21.28
N PHE A 293 -5.86 13.67 -20.09
CA PHE A 293 -4.72 13.64 -19.19
C PHE A 293 -4.61 12.24 -18.57
N TYR A 294 -3.40 11.86 -18.19
CA TYR A 294 -3.13 10.67 -17.43
C TYR A 294 -2.31 11.07 -16.21
N ALA A 295 -2.71 10.63 -15.03
CA ALA A 295 -2.01 10.91 -13.78
C ALA A 295 -1.69 9.59 -13.08
N ALA A 296 -0.48 9.48 -12.56
CA ALA A 296 -0.06 8.41 -11.68
C ALA A 296 0.45 9.03 -10.38
N THR A 297 0.00 8.48 -9.25
CA THR A 297 0.42 8.88 -7.91
C THR A 297 1.20 7.73 -7.30
N GLU A 298 2.35 8.03 -6.69
CA GLU A 298 3.15 7.07 -5.92
C GLU A 298 2.96 7.26 -4.43
#